data_AF-A0A556V2P8-F1
#
_entry.id   AF-A0A556V2P8-F1
#
_cell.length_a   1.000
_cell.length_b   1.000
_cell.length_c   1.000
_cell.angle_alpha   90.00
_cell.angle_beta   90.00
_cell.angle_gamma   90.00
#
_symmetry.space_group_name_H-M   'P 1'
#
loop_
_entity.id
_entity.type
_entity.pdbx_description
1 polymer ?
#
loop_
_entity_poly.entity_id
_entity_poly.type
_entity_poly.pdbx_seq_one_letter_code
_entity_poly.pdbx_strand_id
1 'polypeptide(L)'
;MRNRGVTKAACFFVFSALLIYATFYLTTFLRNPSPNLFPRLEIENTEYTILDQLDRMERQINQIAKSLELDVYKVSQSGEEHSEVKEEKKMRLTKKLFPNSELFNSWGDELSEEEQRQAERLFQLYGYNVFLSDRLPLNRTLPDTRDIRCASKVYPEQLPSLSVVLIYLDEALSVLKRAIHSIIERTPAHLLKEIILVDDHSTNDDLKEKLDEFINQVHQQRPKLLKKISHMQRLGLVKARISGWEAAVGDVVAILDAHVEVHKQWAEPLLARIKADRTVVLSPVFDRVDFDTLAVNSYSANAHAFDWQLWCMYESFRPDWYERNDPSAPGK
;
A
#
# COMPACT_ATOMS: atom_id res chain seq x y z
N MET A 1 -14.77 47.52 -39.50
CA MET A 1 -14.91 46.36 -40.40
C MET A 1 -15.37 45.16 -39.58
N ARG A 2 -16.50 44.58 -39.99
CA ARG A 2 -17.27 43.51 -39.35
C ARG A 2 -16.75 42.17 -39.88
N ASN A 3 -16.59 41.16 -39.03
CA ASN A 3 -16.74 39.74 -39.39
C ASN A 3 -16.97 38.96 -38.08
N ARG A 4 -18.21 38.55 -37.76
CA ARG A 4 -18.88 37.28 -38.15
C ARG A 4 -18.00 36.07 -37.73
N GLY A 5 -18.29 35.29 -36.71
CA GLY A 5 -19.58 34.70 -36.34
C GLY A 5 -19.84 33.46 -37.19
N VAL A 6 -19.38 32.28 -36.74
CA VAL A 6 -19.82 30.98 -37.28
C VAL A 6 -19.97 29.98 -36.11
N THR A 7 -21.19 29.87 -35.63
CA THR A 7 -21.74 28.68 -34.96
C THR A 7 -21.81 27.51 -35.95
N LYS A 8 -21.42 26.30 -35.52
CA LYS A 8 -21.83 25.05 -36.16
C LYS A 8 -22.44 24.14 -35.11
N ALA A 9 -23.76 24.08 -35.10
CA ALA A 9 -24.51 22.93 -34.65
C ALA A 9 -24.58 21.93 -35.81
N ALA A 10 -24.35 20.65 -35.53
CA ALA A 10 -24.71 19.54 -36.40
C ALA A 10 -25.21 18.40 -35.51
N CYS A 11 -26.53 18.39 -35.31
CA CYS A 11 -27.29 17.18 -35.04
C CYS A 11 -27.52 16.52 -36.41
N PHE A 12 -27.37 15.20 -36.55
CA PHE A 12 -28.27 14.30 -37.30
C PHE A 12 -27.70 12.85 -37.31
N PHE A 13 -28.38 11.98 -36.57
CA PHE A 13 -28.71 10.56 -36.83
C PHE A 13 -27.61 9.53 -37.17
N VAL A 14 -27.29 8.68 -36.17
CA VAL A 14 -27.15 7.22 -36.36
C VAL A 14 -27.76 6.50 -35.15
N PHE A 15 -29.09 6.33 -35.17
CA PHE A 15 -29.81 5.33 -34.38
C PHE A 15 -30.47 4.41 -35.41
N SER A 16 -30.04 3.14 -35.53
CA SER A 16 -30.93 2.03 -35.98
C SER A 16 -30.21 0.70 -36.22
N ALA A 17 -29.59 0.11 -35.19
CA ALA A 17 -29.31 -1.34 -35.21
C ALA A 17 -29.75 -2.02 -33.91
N LEU A 18 -29.50 -1.38 -32.77
CA LEU A 18 -29.87 -1.90 -31.45
C LEU A 18 -31.39 -1.83 -31.16
N LEU A 19 -32.08 -0.78 -31.63
CA LEU A 19 -33.52 -0.64 -31.37
C LEU A 19 -34.39 -1.65 -32.17
N ILE A 20 -33.96 -2.02 -33.39
CA ILE A 20 -34.68 -3.00 -34.22
C ILE A 20 -34.53 -4.41 -33.61
N TYR A 21 -33.35 -4.73 -33.08
CA TYR A 21 -33.09 -6.01 -32.42
C TYR A 21 -33.89 -6.16 -31.11
N ALA A 22 -34.00 -5.07 -30.32
CA ALA A 22 -34.79 -5.06 -29.10
C ALA A 22 -36.30 -5.21 -29.36
N THR A 23 -36.83 -4.57 -30.41
CA THR A 23 -38.26 -4.72 -30.76
C THR A 23 -38.59 -6.13 -31.28
N PHE A 24 -37.69 -6.77 -32.04
CA PHE A 24 -37.92 -8.13 -32.55
C PHE A 24 -37.88 -9.17 -31.42
N TYR A 25 -36.93 -9.05 -30.49
CA TYR A 25 -36.86 -9.94 -29.32
C TYR A 25 -38.08 -9.80 -28.41
N LEU A 26 -38.54 -8.57 -28.14
CA LEU A 26 -39.68 -8.33 -27.27
C LEU A 26 -40.99 -8.86 -27.88
N THR A 27 -41.17 -8.73 -29.21
CA THR A 27 -42.36 -9.27 -29.89
C THR A 27 -42.36 -10.79 -30.02
N THR A 28 -41.18 -11.43 -30.03
CA THR A 28 -41.07 -12.90 -30.12
C THR A 28 -41.25 -13.54 -28.74
N PHE A 29 -40.78 -12.89 -27.67
CA PHE A 29 -40.95 -13.35 -26.28
C PHE A 29 -42.41 -13.22 -25.80
N LEU A 30 -43.13 -12.17 -26.23
CA LEU A 30 -44.54 -11.97 -25.86
C LEU A 30 -45.54 -12.85 -26.64
N ARG A 31 -45.10 -13.58 -27.66
CA ARG A 31 -46.00 -14.35 -28.55
C ARG A 31 -46.04 -15.85 -28.28
N ASN A 32 -45.18 -16.39 -27.42
CA ASN A 32 -45.18 -17.81 -27.02
C ASN A 32 -44.78 -17.98 -25.54
N PRO A 33 -45.74 -17.98 -24.60
CA PRO A 33 -45.48 -18.44 -23.25
C PRO A 33 -45.59 -19.98 -23.23
N SER A 34 -44.46 -20.68 -23.22
CA SER A 34 -44.46 -22.09 -22.78
C SER A 34 -44.73 -22.12 -21.28
N PRO A 35 -45.73 -22.90 -20.79
CA PRO A 35 -46.02 -22.98 -19.38
C PRO A 35 -44.98 -23.87 -18.71
N ASN A 36 -44.55 -23.47 -17.51
CA ASN A 36 -43.77 -24.21 -16.50
C ASN A 36 -42.43 -23.55 -16.13
N LEU A 37 -42.48 -22.32 -15.62
CA LEU A 37 -41.33 -21.72 -14.96
C LEU A 37 -41.70 -20.92 -13.71
N PHE A 38 -42.41 -21.52 -12.77
CA PHE A 38 -42.44 -21.09 -11.38
C PHE A 38 -42.67 -22.29 -10.46
N PRO A 39 -41.65 -22.75 -9.69
CA PRO A 39 -41.92 -23.55 -8.51
C PRO A 39 -42.59 -22.66 -7.47
N ARG A 40 -43.75 -23.10 -7.01
CA ARG A 40 -44.51 -22.55 -5.89
C ARG A 40 -43.62 -22.59 -4.64
N LEU A 41 -43.28 -21.42 -4.07
CA LEU A 41 -42.69 -21.33 -2.73
C LEU A 41 -43.82 -21.59 -1.71
N GLU A 42 -43.91 -22.82 -1.24
CA GLU A 42 -44.63 -23.14 -0.01
C GLU A 42 -43.72 -22.83 1.17
N ILE A 43 -44.17 -21.91 2.03
CA ILE A 43 -43.49 -21.53 3.27
C ILE A 43 -43.92 -22.55 4.33
N GLU A 44 -43.03 -23.49 4.67
CA GLU A 44 -43.18 -24.35 5.85
C GLU A 44 -42.11 -24.01 6.92
N ASN A 45 -42.61 -23.56 8.09
CA ASN A 45 -42.04 -23.66 9.44
C ASN A 45 -40.50 -23.49 9.60
N THR A 46 -40.04 -22.24 9.59
CA THR A 46 -38.63 -21.86 9.86
C THR A 46 -38.29 -21.66 11.34
N GLU A 47 -39.28 -21.74 12.25
CA GLU A 47 -39.04 -21.46 13.68
C GLU A 47 -38.53 -22.71 14.45
N TYR A 48 -38.92 -23.91 14.04
CA TYR A 48 -38.51 -25.17 14.68
C TYR A 48 -37.08 -25.59 14.33
N THR A 49 -36.52 -25.12 13.21
CA THR A 49 -35.17 -25.47 12.74
C THR A 49 -34.06 -24.71 13.46
N ILE A 50 -34.31 -23.47 13.87
CA ILE A 50 -33.32 -22.63 14.58
C ILE A 50 -33.17 -23.11 16.03
N LEU A 51 -34.28 -23.46 16.70
CA LEU A 51 -34.24 -23.98 18.07
C LEU A 51 -33.48 -25.31 18.17
N ASP A 52 -33.65 -26.23 17.21
CA ASP A 52 -32.89 -27.49 17.19
C ASP A 52 -31.39 -27.25 16.90
N GLN A 53 -31.05 -26.22 16.13
CA GLN A 53 -29.65 -25.81 15.91
C GLN A 53 -29.01 -25.23 17.19
N LEU A 54 -29.73 -24.40 17.93
CA LEU A 54 -29.25 -23.82 19.19
C LEU A 54 -29.05 -24.90 20.27
N ASP A 55 -29.98 -25.85 20.37
CA ASP A 55 -29.91 -26.95 21.34
C ASP A 55 -28.77 -27.94 21.02
N ARG A 56 -28.40 -28.09 19.74
CA ARG A 56 -27.18 -28.81 19.33
C ARG A 56 -25.91 -28.06 19.67
N MET A 57 -25.88 -26.74 19.47
CA MET A 57 -24.73 -25.91 19.82
C MET A 57 -24.48 -25.92 21.34
N GLU A 58 -25.54 -25.83 22.15
CA GLU A 58 -25.43 -25.89 23.61
C GLU A 58 -24.88 -27.24 24.09
N ARG A 59 -25.32 -28.35 23.48
CA ARG A 59 -24.77 -29.69 23.77
C ARG A 59 -23.29 -29.81 23.40
N GLN A 60 -22.86 -29.20 22.30
CA GLN A 60 -21.45 -29.18 21.90
C GLN A 60 -20.58 -28.35 22.85
N ILE A 61 -21.07 -27.17 23.26
CA ILE A 61 -20.37 -26.31 24.23
C ILE A 61 -20.20 -27.04 25.57
N ASN A 62 -21.26 -27.71 26.05
CA ASN A 62 -21.21 -28.46 27.30
C ASN A 62 -20.28 -29.69 27.23
N GLN A 63 -20.16 -30.34 26.07
CA GLN A 63 -19.16 -31.40 25.87
C GLN A 63 -17.73 -30.87 25.90
N ILE A 64 -17.49 -29.70 25.28
CA ILE A 64 -16.17 -29.05 25.28
C ILE A 64 -15.78 -28.60 26.69
N ALA A 65 -16.72 -27.99 27.43
CA ALA A 65 -16.51 -27.59 28.82
C ALA A 65 -16.15 -28.80 29.69
N LYS A 66 -16.83 -29.94 29.51
CA LYS A 66 -16.56 -31.17 30.25
C LYS A 66 -15.22 -31.82 29.87
N SER A 67 -14.78 -31.73 28.61
CA SER A 67 -13.43 -32.18 28.22
C SER A 67 -12.34 -31.30 28.84
N LEU A 68 -12.57 -29.98 28.93
CA LEU A 68 -11.63 -29.06 29.55
C LEU A 68 -11.54 -29.27 31.08
N GLU A 69 -12.66 -29.53 31.76
CA GLU A 69 -12.65 -29.88 33.19
C GLU A 69 -11.94 -31.23 33.46
N LEU A 70 -12.10 -32.21 32.58
CA LEU A 70 -11.38 -33.49 32.65
C LEU A 70 -9.86 -33.32 32.43
N ASP A 71 -9.46 -32.39 31.58
CA ASP A 71 -8.05 -32.07 31.34
C ASP A 71 -7.43 -31.32 32.54
N VAL A 72 -8.19 -30.42 33.20
CA VAL A 72 -7.76 -29.76 34.45
C VAL A 72 -7.61 -30.74 35.61
N TYR A 73 -8.52 -31.73 35.72
CA TYR A 73 -8.44 -32.74 36.78
C TYR A 73 -7.26 -33.72 36.57
N LYS A 74 -6.88 -34.00 35.32
CA LYS A 74 -5.69 -34.82 35.00
C LYS A 74 -4.37 -34.13 35.31
N VAL A 75 -4.30 -32.80 35.14
CA VAL A 75 -3.11 -32.01 35.51
C VAL A 75 -2.89 -31.97 37.02
N SER A 76 -3.94 -32.18 37.82
CA SER A 76 -3.91 -32.07 39.28
C SER A 76 -3.32 -33.29 40.01
N GLN A 77 -3.10 -34.43 39.33
CA GLN A 77 -2.66 -35.69 39.96
C GLN A 77 -1.26 -36.19 39.53
N SER A 78 -0.47 -35.38 38.83
CA SER A 78 0.91 -35.74 38.49
C SER A 78 1.88 -34.57 38.68
N GLY A 79 2.20 -34.26 39.94
CA GLY A 79 3.52 -33.75 40.33
C GLY A 79 4.24 -34.89 41.06
N GLU A 80 5.55 -35.12 41.00
CA GLU A 80 6.71 -34.32 40.61
C GLU A 80 7.75 -35.28 40.03
N GLU A 81 8.50 -34.89 38.99
CA GLU A 81 9.96 -35.11 38.94
C GLU A 81 10.56 -34.28 37.79
N HIS A 82 11.64 -33.56 38.13
CA HIS A 82 12.37 -32.67 37.25
C HIS A 82 12.99 -33.40 36.07
N SER A 83 12.60 -33.03 34.85
CA SER A 83 13.47 -33.13 33.66
C SER A 83 13.01 -32.12 32.61
N GLU A 84 13.96 -31.38 32.05
CA GLU A 84 13.81 -30.41 30.98
C GLU A 84 12.89 -30.92 29.86
N VAL A 85 11.72 -30.29 29.69
CA VAL A 85 10.90 -30.46 28.48
C VAL A 85 11.07 -29.21 27.64
N LYS A 86 11.86 -29.36 26.57
CA LYS A 86 11.78 -28.50 25.39
C LYS A 86 10.32 -28.46 24.94
N GLU A 87 9.69 -27.30 25.04
CA GLU A 87 8.46 -27.02 24.28
C GLU A 87 8.79 -27.08 22.78
N GLU A 88 8.71 -28.28 22.21
CA GLU A 88 8.50 -28.43 20.78
C GLU A 88 7.08 -27.96 20.48
N LYS A 89 6.96 -26.66 20.22
CA LYS A 89 5.82 -26.06 19.53
C LYS A 89 5.75 -26.71 18.15
N LYS A 90 5.02 -27.82 18.04
CA LYS A 90 4.75 -28.51 16.77
C LYS A 90 3.91 -27.56 15.91
N MET A 91 4.59 -26.72 15.13
CA MET A 91 4.02 -25.79 14.16
C MET A 91 3.07 -26.59 13.27
N ARG A 92 1.76 -26.33 13.37
CA ARG A 92 0.78 -26.87 12.42
C ARG A 92 1.08 -26.22 11.08
N LEU A 93 1.91 -26.85 10.24
CA LEU A 93 2.07 -26.43 8.86
C LEU A 93 0.73 -26.57 8.16
N THR A 94 0.09 -25.43 7.91
CA THR A 94 -1.09 -25.33 7.05
C THR A 94 -0.70 -25.72 5.63
N LYS A 95 -1.60 -26.43 4.93
CA LYS A 95 -1.37 -26.83 3.53
C LYS A 95 -1.17 -25.58 2.68
N LYS A 96 -0.07 -25.51 1.91
CA LYS A 96 0.16 -24.45 0.93
C LYS A 96 -0.79 -24.65 -0.27
N LEU A 97 -1.73 -23.73 -0.46
CA LEU A 97 -2.65 -23.73 -1.60
C LEU A 97 -1.97 -23.27 -2.90
N PHE A 98 -0.98 -22.38 -2.79
CA PHE A 98 -0.27 -21.79 -3.92
C PHE A 98 1.23 -22.09 -3.84
N PRO A 99 1.67 -23.33 -4.09
CA PRO A 99 3.06 -23.74 -3.92
C PRO A 99 4.04 -23.08 -4.90
N ASN A 100 3.55 -22.52 -6.02
CA ASN A 100 4.36 -21.87 -7.05
C ASN A 100 4.28 -20.33 -7.00
N SER A 101 3.58 -19.75 -6.03
CA SER A 101 3.49 -18.29 -5.90
C SER A 101 4.76 -17.75 -5.24
N GLU A 102 5.34 -16.71 -5.85
CA GLU A 102 6.54 -16.05 -5.31
C GLU A 102 6.29 -15.43 -3.92
N LEU A 103 5.03 -15.10 -3.61
CA LEU A 103 4.63 -14.51 -2.33
C LEU A 103 4.87 -15.44 -1.14
N PHE A 104 4.67 -16.75 -1.31
CA PHE A 104 4.69 -17.73 -0.21
C PHE A 104 6.01 -18.52 -0.10
N ASN A 105 7.07 -18.02 -0.75
CA ASN A 105 8.40 -18.63 -0.70
C ASN A 105 9.04 -18.52 0.69
N SER A 106 8.97 -17.35 1.30
CA SER A 106 9.61 -17.04 2.59
C SER A 106 8.63 -16.67 3.71
N TRP A 107 7.33 -16.59 3.39
CA TRP A 107 6.29 -16.07 4.27
C TRP A 107 4.97 -16.84 4.12
N GLY A 108 4.11 -16.77 5.15
CA GLY A 108 2.71 -17.22 5.06
C GLY A 108 2.45 -18.69 5.45
N ASP A 109 3.43 -19.38 6.06
CA ASP A 109 3.30 -20.80 6.44
C ASP A 109 2.18 -21.07 7.47
N GLU A 110 1.82 -20.06 8.27
CA GLU A 110 0.80 -20.14 9.33
C GLU A 110 -0.60 -19.70 8.85
N LEU A 111 -0.73 -19.24 7.61
CA LEU A 111 -2.00 -18.69 7.10
C LEU A 111 -3.01 -19.80 6.81
N SER A 112 -4.26 -19.55 7.20
CA SER A 112 -5.38 -20.38 6.78
C SER A 112 -5.54 -20.39 5.26
N GLU A 113 -6.26 -21.39 4.75
CA GLU A 113 -6.57 -21.49 3.32
C GLU A 113 -7.22 -20.22 2.76
N GLU A 114 -8.11 -19.59 3.53
CA GLU A 114 -8.82 -18.38 3.09
C GLU A 114 -7.89 -17.16 3.08
N GLU A 115 -7.03 -17.03 4.09
CA GLU A 115 -6.03 -15.96 4.13
C GLU A 115 -5.01 -16.10 2.99
N GLN A 116 -4.60 -17.32 2.65
CA GLN A 116 -3.75 -17.56 1.48
C GLN A 116 -4.44 -17.11 0.18
N ARG A 117 -5.73 -17.41 -0.01
CA ARG A 117 -6.49 -16.94 -1.20
C ARG A 117 -6.58 -15.42 -1.24
N GLN A 118 -6.83 -14.78 -0.10
CA GLN A 118 -6.89 -13.32 -0.01
C GLN A 118 -5.53 -12.68 -0.29
N ALA A 119 -4.46 -13.20 0.31
CA ALA A 119 -3.10 -12.70 0.13
C ALA A 119 -2.64 -12.84 -1.33
N GLU A 120 -2.89 -14.00 -1.95
CA GLU A 120 -2.58 -14.23 -3.36
C GLU A 120 -3.36 -13.26 -4.26
N ARG A 121 -4.67 -13.07 -4.01
CA ARG A 121 -5.50 -12.14 -4.80
C ARG A 121 -4.97 -10.71 -4.74
N LEU A 122 -4.56 -10.27 -3.55
CA LEU A 122 -4.00 -8.94 -3.35
C LEU A 122 -2.61 -8.81 -4.00
N PHE A 123 -1.77 -9.83 -3.90
CA PHE A 123 -0.46 -9.85 -4.54
C PHE A 123 -0.57 -9.78 -6.07
N GLN A 124 -1.50 -10.50 -6.68
CA GLN A 124 -1.74 -10.40 -8.13
C GLN A 124 -2.26 -9.03 -8.56
N LEU A 125 -2.94 -8.29 -7.67
CA LEU A 125 -3.47 -6.96 -7.96
C LEU A 125 -2.40 -5.87 -7.83
N TYR A 126 -1.59 -5.92 -6.77
CA TYR A 126 -0.65 -4.84 -6.42
C TYR A 126 0.82 -5.16 -6.71
N GLY A 127 1.18 -6.43 -6.90
CA GLY A 127 2.55 -6.89 -7.12
C GLY A 127 3.40 -7.05 -5.85
N TYR A 128 2.82 -6.85 -4.67
CA TYR A 128 3.47 -7.02 -3.37
C TYR A 128 2.45 -7.36 -2.27
N ASN A 129 2.93 -7.73 -1.07
CA ASN A 129 2.12 -8.30 0.00
C ASN A 129 1.27 -7.25 0.76
N VAL A 130 0.20 -6.80 0.10
CA VAL A 130 -0.78 -5.88 0.71
C VAL A 130 -1.49 -6.52 1.90
N PHE A 131 -1.73 -7.84 1.86
CA PHE A 131 -2.35 -8.55 2.98
C PHE A 131 -1.56 -8.38 4.28
N LEU A 132 -0.23 -8.49 4.20
CA LEU A 132 0.65 -8.21 5.33
C LEU A 132 0.69 -6.72 5.65
N SER A 133 0.81 -5.84 4.64
CA SER A 133 0.82 -4.38 4.85
C SER A 133 -0.42 -3.91 5.63
N ASP A 134 -1.62 -4.38 5.28
CA ASP A 134 -2.87 -3.99 5.93
C ASP A 134 -2.88 -4.33 7.44
N ARG A 135 -2.08 -5.30 7.87
CA ARG A 135 -1.94 -5.74 9.27
C ARG A 135 -0.74 -5.11 9.99
N LEU A 136 0.15 -4.43 9.26
CA LEU A 136 1.29 -3.76 9.86
C LEU A 136 0.92 -2.36 10.36
N PRO A 137 1.42 -1.95 11.55
CA PRO A 137 1.16 -0.61 12.07
C PRO A 137 1.80 0.47 11.18
N LEU A 138 1.08 1.57 10.93
CA LEU A 138 1.56 2.67 10.07
C LEU A 138 2.88 3.30 10.57
N ASN A 139 3.15 3.19 11.86
CA ASN A 139 4.35 3.67 12.54
C ASN A 139 5.35 2.54 12.87
N ARG A 140 5.38 1.46 12.09
CA ARG A 140 6.33 0.35 12.31
C ARG A 140 7.77 0.85 12.40
N THR A 141 8.57 0.20 13.25
CA THR A 141 9.98 0.51 13.40
C THR A 141 10.76 -0.04 12.20
N LEU A 142 11.67 0.77 11.66
CA LEU A 142 12.61 0.34 10.62
C LEU A 142 14.00 0.11 11.23
N PRO A 143 14.76 -0.88 10.73
CA PRO A 143 16.17 -1.00 11.09
C PRO A 143 16.94 0.26 10.66
N ASP A 144 17.92 0.68 11.46
CA ASP A 144 18.82 1.77 11.05
C ASP A 144 19.96 1.19 10.20
N THR A 145 19.85 1.37 8.89
CA THR A 145 20.77 0.85 7.88
C THR A 145 21.90 1.82 7.55
N ARG A 146 21.93 3.00 8.19
CA ARG A 146 22.92 4.04 7.92
C ARG A 146 24.30 3.64 8.48
N ASP A 147 25.38 4.06 7.80
CA ASP A 147 26.72 4.00 8.40
C ASP A 147 26.76 4.81 9.70
N ILE A 148 27.48 4.32 10.71
CA ILE A 148 27.59 4.97 12.03
C ILE A 148 28.06 6.43 11.95
N ARG A 149 28.85 6.76 10.92
CA ARG A 149 29.30 8.13 10.63
C ARG A 149 28.14 9.03 10.20
N CYS A 150 27.17 8.51 9.43
CA CYS A 150 25.96 9.25 9.09
C CYS A 150 25.10 9.50 10.32
N ALA A 151 24.95 8.50 11.19
CA ALA A 151 24.16 8.61 12.42
C ALA A 151 24.75 9.65 13.41
N SER A 152 26.07 9.86 13.37
CA SER A 152 26.77 10.82 14.23
C SER A 152 26.84 12.24 13.66
N LYS A 153 26.35 12.48 12.43
CA LYS A 153 26.37 13.82 11.81
C LYS A 153 25.33 14.75 12.43
N VAL A 154 25.76 15.98 12.66
CA VAL A 154 24.91 17.08 13.11
C VAL A 154 24.72 18.06 11.96
N TYR A 155 23.47 18.44 11.70
CA TYR A 155 23.10 19.37 10.64
C TYR A 155 22.64 20.71 11.25
N PRO A 156 22.80 21.84 10.53
CA PRO A 156 22.26 23.12 10.98
C PRO A 156 20.75 23.05 11.18
N GLU A 157 20.20 23.72 12.20
CA GLU A 157 18.74 23.74 12.42
C GLU A 157 17.98 24.51 11.33
N GLN A 158 18.58 25.60 10.84
CA GLN A 158 18.03 26.44 9.79
C GLN A 158 18.30 25.81 8.42
N LEU A 159 17.41 24.96 7.95
CA LEU A 159 17.44 24.37 6.62
C LEU A 159 16.27 24.91 5.77
N PRO A 160 16.39 24.87 4.43
CA PRO A 160 15.28 25.25 3.55
C PRO A 160 14.04 24.39 3.83
N SER A 161 12.87 24.99 3.64
CA SER A 161 11.60 24.27 3.79
C SER A 161 11.40 23.23 2.69
N LEU A 162 10.71 22.14 3.01
CA LEU A 162 10.53 20.96 2.16
C LEU A 162 9.06 20.76 1.83
N SER A 163 8.74 20.69 0.53
CA SER A 163 7.50 20.11 0.02
C SER A 163 7.76 18.68 -0.44
N VAL A 164 6.96 17.72 0.02
CA VAL A 164 7.06 16.33 -0.43
C VAL A 164 5.91 16.01 -1.37
N VAL A 165 6.20 15.48 -2.56
CA VAL A 165 5.21 15.09 -3.57
C VAL A 165 5.15 13.56 -3.60
N LEU A 166 3.98 13.00 -3.35
CA LEU A 166 3.67 11.58 -3.53
C LEU A 166 2.70 11.43 -4.69
N ILE A 167 3.07 10.61 -5.68
CA ILE A 167 2.24 10.34 -6.85
C ILE A 167 1.74 8.92 -6.75
N TYR A 168 0.44 8.73 -6.95
CA TYR A 168 -0.16 7.41 -6.86
C TYR A 168 -1.20 7.19 -7.97
N LEU A 169 -1.33 5.92 -8.34
CA LEU A 169 -2.37 5.39 -9.23
C LEU A 169 -2.71 3.99 -8.71
N ASP A 170 -3.91 3.82 -8.18
CA ASP A 170 -4.38 2.53 -7.64
C ASP A 170 -3.42 1.89 -6.62
N GLU A 171 -2.72 2.72 -5.84
CA GLU A 171 -1.83 2.28 -4.76
C GLU A 171 -2.60 1.65 -3.59
N ALA A 172 -1.99 0.69 -2.88
CA ALA A 172 -2.59 0.13 -1.69
C ALA A 172 -2.73 1.19 -0.58
N LEU A 173 -3.93 1.33 -0.01
CA LEU A 173 -4.23 2.37 0.98
C LEU A 173 -3.32 2.29 2.21
N SER A 174 -3.04 1.08 2.72
CA SER A 174 -2.15 0.89 3.87
C SER A 174 -0.72 1.35 3.60
N VAL A 175 -0.23 1.14 2.37
CA VAL A 175 1.11 1.54 1.94
C VAL A 175 1.21 3.06 1.77
N LEU A 176 0.26 3.68 1.07
CA LEU A 176 0.22 5.15 0.93
C LEU A 176 0.12 5.85 2.30
N LYS A 177 -0.73 5.33 3.21
CA LYS A 177 -0.83 5.85 4.58
C LYS A 177 0.48 5.74 5.33
N ARG A 178 1.22 4.63 5.17
CA ARG A 178 2.52 4.40 5.81
C ARG A 178 3.58 5.34 5.28
N ALA A 179 3.59 5.61 3.97
CA ALA A 179 4.46 6.60 3.36
C ALA A 179 4.23 7.99 3.97
N ILE A 180 2.97 8.46 3.96
CA ILE A 180 2.57 9.75 4.56
C ILE A 180 2.98 9.81 6.03
N HIS A 181 2.64 8.78 6.82
CA HIS A 181 2.95 8.73 8.23
C HIS A 181 4.46 8.77 8.49
N SER A 182 5.26 8.02 7.73
CA SER A 182 6.71 8.00 7.87
C SER A 182 7.34 9.38 7.62
N ILE A 183 6.84 10.11 6.62
CA ILE A 183 7.32 11.46 6.28
C ILE A 183 6.95 12.45 7.40
N ILE A 184 5.73 12.39 7.92
CA ILE A 184 5.28 13.27 9.00
C ILE A 184 6.11 13.05 10.27
N GLU A 185 6.32 11.79 10.65
CA GLU A 185 6.98 11.43 11.91
C GLU A 185 8.49 11.64 11.87
N ARG A 186 9.14 11.40 10.72
CA ARG A 186 10.61 11.40 10.62
C ARG A 186 11.18 12.64 9.92
N THR A 187 10.36 13.66 9.72
CA THR A 187 10.78 14.97 9.21
C THR A 187 10.49 16.05 10.25
N PRO A 188 11.49 16.83 10.68
CA PRO A 188 11.28 17.92 11.63
C PRO A 188 10.16 18.87 11.19
N ALA A 189 9.26 19.21 12.11
CA ALA A 189 8.02 19.92 11.79
C ALA A 189 8.24 21.31 11.16
N HIS A 190 9.34 21.99 11.49
CA HIS A 190 9.71 23.28 10.92
C HIS A 190 10.26 23.18 9.49
N LEU A 191 10.72 21.99 9.08
CA LEU A 191 11.20 21.73 7.72
C LEU A 191 10.06 21.29 6.80
N LEU A 192 9.15 20.43 7.28
CA LEU A 192 8.06 19.91 6.47
C LEU A 192 6.95 20.96 6.26
N LYS A 193 6.95 21.56 5.06
CA LYS A 193 5.99 22.60 4.67
C LYS A 193 4.63 22.02 4.31
N GLU A 194 4.62 21.03 3.44
CA GLU A 194 3.43 20.35 2.94
C GLU A 194 3.78 18.99 2.35
N ILE A 195 2.78 18.12 2.28
CA ILE A 195 2.80 16.86 1.53
C ILE A 195 1.71 16.94 0.47
N ILE A 196 2.09 16.85 -0.80
CA ILE A 196 1.22 16.94 -1.96
C ILE A 196 0.96 15.52 -2.46
N LEU A 197 -0.31 15.12 -2.44
CA LEU A 197 -0.78 13.83 -2.90
C LEU A 197 -1.37 14.02 -4.30
N VAL A 198 -0.71 13.46 -5.32
CA VAL A 198 -1.16 13.55 -6.72
C VAL A 198 -1.76 12.22 -7.15
N ASP A 199 -3.07 12.22 -7.32
CA ASP A 199 -3.86 11.11 -7.84
C ASP A 199 -3.91 11.17 -9.38
N ASP A 200 -3.21 10.25 -10.04
CA ASP A 200 -3.20 10.16 -11.51
C ASP A 200 -4.39 9.36 -12.07
N HIS A 201 -5.58 9.60 -11.51
CA HIS A 201 -6.86 8.99 -11.89
C HIS A 201 -7.04 7.53 -11.41
N SER A 202 -6.90 7.32 -10.10
CA SER A 202 -7.16 6.04 -9.45
C SER A 202 -8.63 5.62 -9.55
N THR A 203 -8.85 4.33 -9.78
CA THR A 203 -10.16 3.67 -9.82
C THR A 203 -10.54 3.07 -8.48
N ASN A 204 -9.55 2.71 -7.65
CA ASN A 204 -9.74 2.12 -6.32
C ASN A 204 -10.55 3.04 -5.39
N ASP A 205 -11.69 2.54 -4.91
CA ASP A 205 -12.58 3.29 -4.03
C ASP A 205 -11.96 3.60 -2.65
N ASP A 206 -11.01 2.78 -2.20
CA ASP A 206 -10.30 3.01 -0.95
C ASP A 206 -9.44 4.29 -0.98
N LEU A 207 -9.06 4.77 -2.17
CA LEU A 207 -8.29 6.01 -2.36
C LEU A 207 -9.18 7.26 -2.46
N LYS A 208 -10.49 7.10 -2.32
CA LYS A 208 -11.49 8.18 -2.30
C LYS A 208 -11.84 8.50 -0.84
N GLU A 209 -13.00 8.03 -0.37
CA GLU A 209 -13.56 8.39 0.93
C GLU A 209 -12.63 8.00 2.10
N LYS A 210 -12.09 6.77 2.11
CA LYS A 210 -11.21 6.30 3.20
C LYS A 210 -9.87 7.03 3.26
N LEU A 211 -9.38 7.55 2.13
CA LEU A 211 -8.18 8.40 2.10
C LEU A 211 -8.52 9.80 2.59
N ASP A 212 -9.66 10.36 2.19
CA ASP A 212 -10.11 11.68 2.62
C ASP A 212 -10.37 11.71 4.14
N GLU A 213 -10.92 10.64 4.71
CA GLU A 213 -11.04 10.45 6.16
C GLU A 213 -9.67 10.51 6.86
N PHE A 214 -8.67 9.82 6.33
CA PHE A 214 -7.32 9.84 6.87
C PHE A 214 -6.66 11.22 6.75
N ILE A 215 -6.83 11.90 5.62
CA ILE A 215 -6.35 13.28 5.42
C ILE A 215 -6.97 14.20 6.48
N ASN A 216 -8.28 14.09 6.73
CA ASN A 216 -8.98 14.86 7.74
C ASN A 216 -8.44 14.59 9.16
N GLN A 217 -8.15 13.32 9.49
CA GLN A 217 -7.52 12.96 10.77
C GLN A 217 -6.14 13.63 10.94
N VAL A 218 -5.31 13.62 9.89
CA VAL A 218 -4.02 14.32 9.91
C VAL A 218 -4.20 15.83 10.07
N HIS A 219 -5.18 16.43 9.39
CA HIS A 219 -5.47 17.87 9.49
C HIS A 219 -5.96 18.30 10.87
N GLN A 220 -6.57 17.42 11.66
CA GLN A 220 -6.91 17.72 13.06
C GLN A 220 -5.67 18.00 13.91
N GLN A 221 -4.55 17.34 13.61
CA GLN A 221 -3.28 17.52 14.32
C GLN A 221 -2.38 18.56 13.66
N ARG A 222 -2.32 18.56 12.32
CA ARG A 222 -1.48 19.46 11.50
C ARG A 222 -2.32 20.06 10.37
N PRO A 223 -3.03 21.17 10.62
CA PRO A 223 -3.93 21.78 9.64
C PRO A 223 -3.22 22.12 8.33
N LYS A 224 -3.87 21.81 7.20
CA LYS A 224 -3.40 22.12 5.83
C LYS A 224 -2.07 21.46 5.44
N LEU A 225 -1.59 20.46 6.18
CA LEU A 225 -0.32 19.78 5.87
C LEU A 225 -0.42 18.97 4.56
N LEU A 226 -1.53 18.25 4.37
CA LEU A 226 -1.76 17.44 3.18
C LEU A 226 -2.58 18.21 2.14
N LYS A 227 -2.14 18.19 0.88
CA LYS A 227 -2.82 18.78 -0.28
C LYS A 227 -3.07 17.71 -1.34
N LYS A 228 -4.32 17.42 -1.63
CA LYS A 228 -4.71 16.44 -2.66
C LYS A 228 -4.92 17.14 -4.01
N ILE A 229 -4.38 16.56 -5.07
CA ILE A 229 -4.55 16.97 -6.47
C ILE A 229 -5.02 15.75 -7.24
N SER A 230 -6.19 15.83 -7.87
CA SER A 230 -6.72 14.71 -8.66
C SER A 230 -6.83 15.08 -10.13
N HIS A 231 -6.26 14.24 -10.99
CA HIS A 231 -6.41 14.35 -12.43
C HIS A 231 -7.78 13.81 -12.89
N MET A 232 -8.40 14.50 -13.86
CA MET A 232 -9.69 14.10 -14.43
C MET A 232 -9.60 12.86 -15.33
N GLN A 233 -8.39 12.53 -15.79
CA GLN A 233 -8.05 11.36 -16.59
C GLN A 233 -6.60 10.98 -16.31
N ARG A 234 -6.20 9.75 -16.63
CA ARG A 234 -4.80 9.31 -16.46
C ARG A 234 -3.87 10.08 -17.40
N LEU A 235 -2.94 10.85 -16.83
CA LEU A 235 -1.96 11.64 -17.58
C LEU A 235 -0.56 11.02 -17.61
N GLY A 236 -0.29 10.06 -16.72
CA GLY A 236 0.98 9.38 -16.57
C GLY A 236 1.92 10.07 -15.57
N LEU A 237 2.89 9.29 -15.10
CA LEU A 237 3.84 9.67 -14.03
C LEU A 237 4.52 11.01 -14.28
N VAL A 238 4.99 11.28 -15.51
CA VAL A 238 5.69 12.54 -15.83
C VAL A 238 4.77 13.76 -15.62
N LYS A 239 3.51 13.68 -16.07
CA LYS A 239 2.56 14.79 -15.90
C LYS A 239 2.14 14.95 -14.45
N ALA A 240 1.96 13.85 -13.72
CA ALA A 240 1.72 13.89 -12.28
C ALA A 240 2.88 14.52 -11.49
N ARG A 241 4.14 14.24 -11.87
CA ARG A 241 5.33 14.91 -11.30
C ARG A 241 5.27 16.41 -11.52
N ILE A 242 4.93 16.84 -12.73
CA ILE A 242 4.81 18.28 -13.05
C ILE A 242 3.68 18.91 -12.24
N SER A 243 2.49 18.30 -12.17
CA SER A 243 1.37 18.82 -11.37
C SER A 243 1.72 18.99 -9.90
N GLY A 244 2.44 18.01 -9.32
CA GLY A 244 2.90 18.09 -7.94
C GLY A 244 3.97 19.18 -7.73
N TRP A 245 4.92 19.27 -8.66
CA TRP A 245 5.97 20.31 -8.65
C TRP A 245 5.39 21.72 -8.76
N GLU A 246 4.48 21.97 -9.70
CA GLU A 246 3.83 23.28 -9.90
C GLU A 246 3.00 23.71 -8.68
N ALA A 247 2.48 22.75 -7.94
CA ALA A 247 1.67 23.00 -6.76
C ALA A 247 2.46 23.23 -5.46
N ALA A 248 3.77 22.94 -5.47
CA ALA A 248 4.64 23.02 -4.30
C ALA A 248 5.06 24.46 -3.96
N VAL A 249 5.10 24.77 -2.66
CA VAL A 249 5.43 26.11 -2.14
C VAL A 249 6.66 26.14 -1.23
N GLY A 250 7.28 24.98 -0.97
CA GLY A 250 8.53 24.87 -0.22
C GLY A 250 9.75 25.32 -1.02
N ASP A 251 10.83 25.64 -0.32
CA ASP A 251 12.10 26.04 -0.94
C ASP A 251 12.75 24.88 -1.73
N VAL A 252 12.50 23.64 -1.29
CA VAL A 252 12.97 22.39 -1.90
C VAL A 252 11.77 21.47 -2.10
N VAL A 253 11.75 20.74 -3.22
CA VAL A 253 10.74 19.73 -3.54
C VAL A 253 11.41 18.35 -3.56
N ALA A 254 10.91 17.43 -2.74
CA ALA A 254 11.24 16.00 -2.84
C ALA A 254 10.07 15.28 -3.50
N ILE A 255 10.34 14.58 -4.61
CA ILE A 255 9.37 13.74 -5.29
C ILE A 255 9.69 12.30 -4.93
N LEU A 256 8.76 11.62 -4.27
CA LEU A 256 8.91 10.25 -3.80
C LEU A 256 7.79 9.38 -4.38
N ASP A 257 8.06 8.08 -4.48
CA ASP A 257 7.02 7.11 -4.82
C ASP A 257 6.02 6.96 -3.66
N ALA A 258 4.80 6.53 -3.94
CA ALA A 258 3.75 6.38 -2.93
C ALA A 258 3.96 5.17 -1.98
N HIS A 259 4.91 4.29 -2.31
CA HIS A 259 5.23 3.08 -1.57
C HIS A 259 6.64 3.11 -0.94
N VAL A 260 6.94 4.23 -0.26
CA VAL A 260 8.20 4.42 0.46
C VAL A 260 7.97 4.49 1.97
N GLU A 261 9.02 4.21 2.75
CA GLU A 261 9.09 4.62 4.14
C GLU A 261 10.42 5.31 4.39
N VAL A 262 10.39 6.57 4.82
CA VAL A 262 11.63 7.34 4.99
C VAL A 262 12.35 6.93 6.29
N HIS A 263 13.68 6.95 6.27
CA HIS A 263 14.51 6.72 7.46
C HIS A 263 14.55 7.95 8.38
N LYS A 264 15.06 7.74 9.60
CA LYS A 264 15.36 8.86 10.50
C LYS A 264 16.43 9.77 9.89
N GLN A 265 16.22 11.08 10.04
CA GLN A 265 17.12 12.11 9.52
C GLN A 265 17.38 11.99 8.00
N TRP A 266 16.38 11.61 7.22
CA TRP A 266 16.52 11.48 5.77
C TRP A 266 16.60 12.84 5.06
N ALA A 267 15.91 13.87 5.60
CA ALA A 267 15.73 15.16 4.94
C ALA A 267 16.92 16.11 5.20
N GLU A 268 17.42 16.14 6.43
CA GLU A 268 18.49 17.02 6.90
C GLU A 268 19.77 16.95 6.06
N PRO A 269 20.35 15.76 5.74
CA PRO A 269 21.52 15.67 4.85
C PRO A 269 21.26 16.25 3.46
N LEU A 270 20.08 15.99 2.90
CA LEU A 270 19.71 16.44 1.55
C LEU A 270 19.56 17.97 1.54
N LEU A 271 18.80 18.51 2.48
CA LEU A 271 18.55 19.95 2.61
C LEU A 271 19.82 20.71 2.96
N ALA A 272 20.70 20.16 3.79
CA ALA A 272 22.00 20.77 4.10
C ALA A 272 22.88 20.88 2.87
N ARG A 273 22.91 19.85 2.02
CA ARG A 273 23.70 19.87 0.79
C ARG A 273 23.13 20.85 -0.25
N ILE A 274 21.81 20.92 -0.41
CA ILE A 274 21.15 21.90 -1.29
C ILE A 274 21.33 23.33 -0.76
N LYS A 275 21.28 23.53 0.56
CA LYS A 275 21.55 24.84 1.18
C LYS A 275 22.96 25.31 0.87
N ALA A 276 23.95 24.42 0.91
CA ALA A 276 25.34 24.74 0.60
C ALA A 276 25.56 25.04 -0.89
N ASP A 277 24.79 24.41 -1.78
CA ASP A 277 24.92 24.56 -3.22
C ASP A 277 23.55 24.35 -3.89
N ARG A 278 22.90 25.44 -4.27
CA ARG A 278 21.55 25.41 -4.87
C ARG A 278 21.51 24.87 -6.30
N THR A 279 22.66 24.51 -6.89
CA THR A 279 22.74 23.98 -8.26
C THR A 279 22.69 22.46 -8.32
N VAL A 280 22.65 21.79 -7.17
CA VAL A 280 22.65 20.31 -7.10
C VAL A 280 21.23 19.73 -7.12
N VAL A 281 21.12 18.58 -7.76
CA VAL A 281 20.00 17.64 -7.61
C VAL A 281 20.54 16.42 -6.89
N LEU A 282 19.84 15.96 -5.85
CA LEU A 282 20.30 14.87 -4.98
C LEU A 282 19.34 13.69 -5.07
N SER A 283 19.91 12.50 -4.97
CA SER A 283 19.17 11.26 -4.77
C SER A 283 19.64 10.63 -3.45
N PRO A 284 18.73 10.17 -2.58
CA PRO A 284 19.12 9.34 -1.45
C PRO A 284 19.55 7.95 -1.94
N VAL A 285 20.16 7.17 -1.04
CA VAL A 285 20.27 5.72 -1.23
C VAL A 285 18.91 5.11 -0.91
N PHE A 286 18.41 4.26 -1.81
CA PHE A 286 17.13 3.58 -1.65
C PHE A 286 17.37 2.16 -1.15
N ASP A 287 17.03 1.91 0.12
CA ASP A 287 16.97 0.55 0.63
C ASP A 287 15.78 -0.20 0.03
N ARG A 288 15.94 -1.52 -0.14
CA ARG A 288 14.88 -2.35 -0.70
C ARG A 288 13.94 -2.79 0.41
N VAL A 289 12.65 -2.60 0.17
CA VAL A 289 11.58 -3.26 0.92
C VAL A 289 11.20 -4.52 0.16
N ASP A 290 11.29 -5.68 0.80
CA ASP A 290 10.93 -6.96 0.19
C ASP A 290 9.43 -7.01 -0.14
N PHE A 291 9.08 -7.45 -1.35
CA PHE A 291 7.69 -7.46 -1.78
C PHE A 291 6.84 -8.47 -1.01
N ASP A 292 7.43 -9.53 -0.43
CA ASP A 292 6.74 -10.61 0.26
C ASP A 292 6.65 -10.36 1.78
N THR A 293 7.76 -10.07 2.44
CA THR A 293 7.85 -9.92 3.90
C THR A 293 7.77 -8.48 4.37
N LEU A 294 7.90 -7.52 3.44
CA LEU A 294 8.06 -6.09 3.72
C LEU A 294 9.27 -5.78 4.62
N ALA A 295 10.24 -6.69 4.70
CA ALA A 295 11.50 -6.48 5.40
C ALA A 295 12.37 -5.45 4.66
N VAL A 296 13.11 -4.64 5.42
CA VAL A 296 14.03 -3.64 4.85
C VAL A 296 15.42 -4.25 4.74
N ASN A 297 15.97 -4.25 3.54
CA ASN A 297 17.32 -4.68 3.23
C ASN A 297 18.16 -3.49 2.76
N SER A 298 19.30 -3.28 3.42
CA SER A 298 20.21 -2.18 3.09
C SER A 298 20.76 -2.33 1.67
N TYR A 299 20.75 -1.24 0.90
CA TYR A 299 21.44 -1.17 -0.39
C TYR A 299 22.78 -0.44 -0.26
N SER A 300 23.79 -0.92 -0.99
CA SER A 300 25.04 -0.18 -1.10
C SER A 300 24.83 1.08 -1.94
N ALA A 301 25.52 2.14 -1.54
CA ALA A 301 25.56 3.37 -2.32
C ALA A 301 26.31 3.10 -3.64
N ASN A 302 25.67 3.44 -4.76
CA ASN A 302 26.21 3.30 -6.11
C ASN A 302 25.86 4.55 -6.93
N ALA A 303 26.64 4.81 -7.97
CA ALA A 303 26.30 5.80 -8.98
C ALA A 303 25.17 5.28 -9.86
N HIS A 304 24.32 6.18 -10.33
CA HIS A 304 23.35 5.87 -11.37
C HIS A 304 24.00 6.00 -12.75
N ALA A 305 23.78 5.01 -13.61
CA ALA A 305 24.25 4.97 -14.99
C ALA A 305 23.14 4.44 -15.91
N PHE A 306 23.44 4.39 -17.20
CA PHE A 306 22.57 3.75 -18.19
C PHE A 306 23.39 3.01 -19.24
N ASP A 307 22.85 1.93 -19.76
CA ASP A 307 23.46 1.20 -20.88
C ASP A 307 23.11 1.82 -22.23
N TRP A 308 23.62 1.28 -23.33
CA TRP A 308 23.34 1.81 -24.69
C TRP A 308 21.89 1.65 -25.16
N GLN A 309 21.08 0.86 -24.46
CA GLN A 309 19.64 0.75 -24.67
C GLN A 309 18.84 1.73 -23.78
N LEU A 310 19.55 2.56 -23.00
CA LEU A 310 19.02 3.52 -22.05
C LEU A 310 18.31 2.86 -20.84
N TRP A 311 18.65 1.61 -20.50
CA TRP A 311 18.20 1.01 -19.25
C TRP A 311 19.00 1.59 -18.08
N CYS A 312 18.29 1.96 -17.02
CA CYS A 312 18.93 2.42 -15.79
C CYS A 312 19.69 1.25 -15.14
N MET A 313 20.91 1.53 -14.70
CA MET A 313 21.76 0.58 -13.99
C MET A 313 22.54 1.27 -12.88
N TYR A 314 23.16 0.48 -12.02
CA TYR A 314 24.03 0.95 -10.97
C TYR A 314 25.49 0.68 -11.34
N GLU A 315 26.35 1.67 -11.15
CA GLU A 315 27.80 1.52 -11.27
C GLU A 315 28.52 1.94 -9.99
N SER A 316 29.75 1.47 -9.83
CA SER A 316 30.59 1.92 -8.73
C SER A 316 30.89 3.42 -8.86
N PHE A 317 31.07 4.10 -7.73
CA PHE A 317 31.53 5.49 -7.76
C PHE A 317 32.95 5.60 -8.35
N ARG A 318 33.37 6.83 -8.62
CA ARG A 318 34.76 7.09 -9.03
C ARG A 318 35.75 6.61 -7.95
N PRO A 319 36.96 6.14 -8.31
CA PRO A 319 37.94 5.60 -7.36
C PRO A 319 38.27 6.55 -6.20
N ASP A 320 38.30 7.87 -6.45
CA ASP A 320 38.60 8.89 -5.44
C ASP A 320 37.55 8.97 -4.32
N TRP A 321 36.33 8.47 -4.55
CA TRP A 321 35.33 8.36 -3.49
C TRP A 321 35.70 7.25 -2.49
N TYR A 322 36.16 6.10 -2.98
CA TYR A 322 36.59 4.98 -2.14
C TYR A 322 37.90 5.28 -1.39
N GLU A 323 38.83 6.00 -2.03
CA GLU A 323 40.09 6.43 -1.41
C GLU A 323 39.88 7.34 -0.17
N ARG A 324 38.79 8.10 -0.13
CA ARG A 324 38.44 8.94 1.04
C ARG A 324 38.05 8.11 2.27
N ASN A 325 37.68 6.85 2.07
CA ASN A 325 37.21 5.94 3.12
C ASN A 325 36.13 6.57 4.01
N ASP A 326 35.23 7.37 3.43
CA ASP A 326 34.12 8.02 4.13
C ASP A 326 32.81 7.86 3.31
N PRO A 327 32.03 6.79 3.57
CA PRO A 327 30.77 6.54 2.89
C PRO A 327 29.68 7.54 3.30
N SER A 328 29.91 8.38 4.31
CA SER A 328 28.99 9.46 4.67
C SER A 328 29.13 10.69 3.76
N ALA A 329 30.15 10.73 2.90
CA ALA A 329 30.34 11.76 1.91
C ALA A 329 29.50 11.47 0.66
N PRO A 330 28.92 12.49 0.01
CA PRO A 330 28.15 12.30 -1.22
C PRO A 330 29.03 11.70 -2.32
N GLY A 331 28.53 10.65 -2.97
CA GLY A 331 29.13 10.06 -4.16
C GLY A 331 28.82 10.85 -5.43
N LYS A 332 29.68 10.71 -6.44
CA LYS A 332 29.49 11.24 -7.79
C LYS A 332 29.83 10.20 -8.83
#